data_AF-A0A1C2JKH7-F1
#
_entry.id   AF-A0A1C2JKH7-F1
#
_cell.length_a   1.000
_cell.length_b   1.000
_cell.length_c   1.000
_cell.angle_alpha   90.00
_cell.angle_beta   90.00
_cell.angle_gamma   90.00
#
_symmetry.space_group_name_H-M   'P 1'
#
loop_
_entity.id
_entity.type
_entity.pdbx_description
1 polymer ?
#
loop_
_entity_poly.entity_id
_entity_poly.type
_entity_poly.pdbx_seq_one_letter_code
_entity_poly.pdbx_strand_id
1 'polypeptide(L)' 'MIASQVEVVIHVNSALDEGTSGPLLTCLREIPGVIQVSFDPKQEHLVVVQYQPNITSSKELLQGVLKSGHQAQLIGL' A
#
# COMPACT_ATOMS: atom_id res chain seq x y z
N MET A 1 -7.72 -20.02 14.61
CA MET A 1 -7.74 -18.56 14.78
C MET A 1 -8.34 -17.96 13.52
N ILE A 2 -9.29 -17.05 13.62
CA ILE A 2 -9.82 -16.35 12.44
C ILE A 2 -8.74 -15.38 11.99
N ALA A 3 -8.28 -15.49 10.75
CA ALA A 3 -7.38 -14.49 10.18
C ALA A 3 -8.16 -13.18 10.09
N SER A 4 -7.81 -12.20 10.93
CA SER A 4 -8.33 -10.84 10.80
C SER A 4 -7.56 -10.19 9.65
N GLN A 5 -8.28 -9.53 8.75
CA GLN A 5 -7.68 -8.72 7.69
C GLN A 5 -8.23 -7.31 7.78
N VAL A 6 -7.35 -6.34 7.56
CA VAL A 6 -7.68 -4.91 7.59
C VAL A 6 -7.31 -4.33 6.24
N GLU A 7 -8.06 -3.33 5.80
CA GLU A 7 -7.78 -2.57 4.59
C GLU A 7 -7.28 -1.18 4.98
N VAL A 8 -6.33 -0.66 4.22
CA VAL A 8 -5.82 0.70 4.37
C VAL A 8 -5.68 1.34 3.00
N VAL A 9 -5.99 2.63 2.92
CA VAL A 9 -5.77 3.44 1.73
C VAL A 9 -4.56 4.33 1.91
N ILE A 10 -3.59 4.19 1.01
CA ILE A 10 -2.38 5.01 0.94
C ILE A 10 -2.53 5.96 -0.24
N HIS A 11 -2.50 7.27 0.05
CA HIS A 11 -2.42 8.31 -0.95
C HIS A 11 -0.96 8.62 -1.28
N VAL A 12 -0.57 8.55 -2.54
CA VAL A 12 0.77 8.87 -3.03
C VAL A 12 0.74 10.23 -3.71
N ASN A 13 1.56 11.18 -3.27
CA ASN A 13 1.48 12.58 -3.71
C ASN A 13 1.82 12.78 -5.19
N SER A 14 2.64 11.90 -5.77
CA SER A 14 2.97 11.91 -7.20
C SER A 14 2.06 10.94 -7.95
N ALA A 15 1.69 11.31 -9.18
CA ALA A 15 0.85 10.45 -10.00
C ALA A 15 1.58 9.14 -10.24
N LEU A 16 0.92 8.03 -9.90
CA LEU A 16 1.38 6.71 -10.25
C LEU A 16 0.92 6.44 -11.68
N ASP A 17 1.85 6.50 -12.63
CA ASP A 17 1.60 6.05 -14.00
C ASP A 17 1.83 4.53 -14.11
N GLU A 18 1.55 3.95 -15.29
CA GLU A 18 1.77 2.52 -15.54
C GLU A 18 3.23 2.08 -15.32
N GLY A 19 4.20 3.00 -15.41
CA GLY A 19 5.63 2.71 -15.22
C GLY A 19 6.09 2.76 -13.76
N THR A 20 5.50 3.63 -12.94
CA THR A 20 5.89 3.90 -11.55
C THR A 20 5.06 3.14 -10.53
N SER A 21 3.82 2.78 -10.87
CA SER A 21 2.95 1.94 -10.04
C SER A 21 3.51 0.53 -9.87
N GLY A 22 4.07 -0.08 -10.92
CA GLY A 22 4.56 -1.46 -10.89
C GLY A 22 5.59 -1.74 -9.78
N PRO A 23 6.71 -1.01 -9.72
CA PRO A 23 7.72 -1.19 -8.67
C PRO A 23 7.18 -0.97 -7.26
N LEU A 24 6.32 0.04 -7.06
CA LEU A 24 5.69 0.32 -5.77
C LEU A 24 4.77 -0.82 -5.33
N LEU A 25 3.92 -1.31 -6.23
CA LEU A 25 3.02 -2.42 -5.96
C LEU A 25 3.79 -3.71 -5.62
N THR A 26 4.90 -3.98 -6.31
CA THR A 26 5.78 -5.12 -6.00
C THR A 26 6.40 -4.96 -4.61
N CYS A 27 6.95 -3.79 -4.28
CA CYS A 27 7.53 -3.55 -2.96
C CYS A 27 6.52 -3.76 -1.83
N LEU A 28 5.29 -3.28 -1.99
CA LEU A 28 4.22 -3.50 -1.00
C LEU A 28 3.85 -4.98 -0.85
N ARG A 29 3.80 -5.75 -1.95
CA ARG A 29 3.49 -7.19 -1.89
C ARG A 29 4.57 -8.02 -1.20
N GLU A 30 5.80 -7.54 -1.15
CA GLU A 30 6.92 -8.20 -0.46
C GLU A 30 6.90 -7.97 1.06
N ILE A 31 6.08 -7.04 1.57
CA ILE A 31 5.96 -6.79 3.01
C ILE A 31 5.25 -7.98 3.67
N PRO A 32 5.86 -8.63 4.68
CA PRO A 32 5.23 -9.72 5.40
C PRO A 32 3.86 -9.32 5.96
N GLY A 33 2.85 -10.16 5.74
CA GLY A 33 1.48 -9.90 6.21
C GLY A 33 0.61 -9.13 5.23
N VAL A 34 1.14 -8.62 4.12
CA VAL A 34 0.31 -8.11 3.03
C VAL A 34 -0.39 -9.27 2.33
N ILE A 35 -1.70 -9.12 2.13
CA ILE A 35 -2.58 -10.11 1.48
C ILE A 35 -2.82 -9.67 0.02
N GLN A 36 -3.15 -8.40 -0.18
CA GLN A 36 -3.48 -7.87 -1.50
C GLN A 36 -3.06 -6.40 -1.59
N VAL A 37 -2.62 -6.01 -2.79
CA VAL A 37 -2.33 -4.62 -3.15
C VAL A 37 -3.02 -4.32 -4.48
N SER A 38 -3.85 -3.29 -4.46
CA SER A 38 -4.68 -2.86 -5.60
C SER A 38 -4.47 -1.39 -5.89
N PHE A 39 -4.43 -1.07 -7.17
CA PHE A 39 -4.32 0.28 -7.71
C PHE A 39 -5.26 0.38 -8.91
N ASP A 40 -6.07 1.42 -8.97
CA ASP A 40 -6.92 1.73 -10.11
C ASP A 40 -6.33 2.95 -10.85
N PRO A 41 -5.90 2.82 -12.11
CA PRO A 41 -5.39 3.95 -12.90
C PRO A 41 -6.40 5.11 -13.03
N LYS A 42 -7.70 4.86 -12.85
CA LYS A 42 -8.74 5.91 -12.83
C LYS A 42 -8.83 6.64 -11.48
N GLN A 43 -8.28 6.04 -10.42
CA GLN A 43 -8.08 6.65 -9.11
C GLN A 43 -6.59 6.91 -8.93
N GLU A 44 -6.10 7.82 -9.77
CA GLU A 44 -4.73 8.33 -9.70
C GLU A 44 -4.38 8.62 -8.24
N HIS A 45 -3.17 8.24 -7.81
CA HIS A 45 -2.64 8.43 -6.45
C HIS A 45 -3.12 7.47 -5.35
N LEU A 46 -4.08 6.57 -5.58
CA LEU A 46 -4.62 5.72 -4.50
C LEU A 46 -4.18 4.26 -4.60
N VAL A 47 -3.52 3.78 -3.55
CA VAL A 47 -3.17 2.37 -3.38
C VAL A 47 -3.94 1.80 -2.20
N VAL A 48 -4.70 0.74 -2.46
CA VAL A 48 -5.44 0.00 -1.45
C VAL A 48 -4.62 -1.23 -1.05
N VAL A 49 -4.39 -1.41 0.24
CA VAL A 49 -3.63 -2.53 0.78
C VAL A 49 -4.47 -3.28 1.80
N GLN A 50 -4.65 -4.58 1.57
CA GLN A 50 -5.20 -5.49 2.55
C GLN A 50 -4.07 -6.23 3.24
N TYR A 51 -4.08 -6.29 4.57
CA TYR A 51 -3.01 -6.87 5.36
C TYR A 51 -3.51 -7.55 6.64
N GLN A 52 -2.65 -8.38 7.20
CA GLN A 52 -2.83 -9.07 8.47
C GLN A 52 -2.29 -8.18 9.61
N PRO A 53 -3.14 -7.60 10.46
CA PRO A 53 -2.74 -6.62 11.48
C PRO A 53 -1.91 -7.23 12.62
N ASN A 54 -1.84 -8.56 12.70
CA ASN A 54 -0.97 -9.29 13.61
C ASN A 54 0.44 -9.53 13.05
N ILE A 55 0.68 -9.24 11.76
CA ILE A 55 1.98 -9.43 11.09
C ILE A 55 2.59 -8.10 10.65
N THR A 56 1.77 -7.16 10.16
CA THR A 56 2.23 -5.81 9.81
C THR A 56 1.21 -4.74 10.22
N SER A 57 1.53 -3.47 10.01
CA SER A 57 0.69 -2.33 10.36
C SER A 57 0.62 -1.32 9.21
N SER A 58 -0.45 -0.53 9.17
CA SER A 58 -0.59 0.60 8.23
C SER A 58 0.61 1.55 8.26
N LYS A 59 1.25 1.73 9.42
CA LYS A 59 2.47 2.53 9.56
C LYS A 59 3.68 1.92 8.85
N GLU A 60 3.88 0.60 8.96
CA GLU A 60 4.96 -0.10 8.24
C GLU A 60 4.72 -0.09 6.73
N LEU A 61 3.48 -0.24 6.30
CA LEU A 61 3.09 -0.10 4.89
C LEU A 61 3.44 1.29 4.36
N LEU A 62 3.06 2.35 5.09
CA LEU A 62 3.45 3.72 4.74
C LEU A 62 4.97 3.88 4.66
N GLN A 63 5.72 3.33 5.62
CA GLN A 63 7.18 3.39 5.61
C GLN A 63 7.78 2.67 4.39
N GLY A 64 7.18 1.56 3.94
CA GLY A 64 7.57 0.89 2.70
C GLY A 64 7.43 1.80 1.49
N VAL A 65 6.29 2.49 1.36
CA VAL A 65 6.05 3.48 0.30
C VAL A 65 7.08 4.62 0.36
N LEU A 66 7.32 5.20 1.54
CA LEU A 66 8.30 6.28 1.72
C LEU A 66 9.72 5.86 1.35
N LYS A 67 10.14 4.64 1.73
CA LYS A 67 11.47 4.10 1.41
C LYS A 67 11.68 3.83 -0.09
N SER A 68 10.59 3.61 -0.83
CA SER A 68 10.64 3.48 -2.30
C SER A 68 10.82 4.82 -3.03
N GLY A 69 10.95 5.94 -2.30
CA GLY A 69 11.16 7.27 -2.87
C GLY A 69 9.86 8.06 -3.13
N HIS A 70 8.71 7.49 -2.79
CA HIS A 70 7.41 8.15 -2.98
C HIS A 70 7.00 8.92 -1.74
N GLN A 71 6.55 10.16 -1.91
CA GLN A 71 5.87 10.89 -0.82
C GLN A 71 4.44 10.37 -0.71
N ALA A 72 4.02 9.96 0.49
CA ALA A 72 2.71 9.34 0.68
C ALA A 72 2.12 9.62 2.07
N GLN A 73 0.82 9.41 2.19
CA GLN A 73 0.02 9.63 3.40
C GLN A 73 -1.01 8.51 3.56
N LEU A 74 -1.34 8.17 4.81
CA LEU A 74 -2.47 7.29 5.12
C LEU A 74 -3.75 8.12 5.16
N ILE A 75 -4.77 7.72 4.40
CA ILE A 75 -6.04 8.47 4.31
C ILE A 75 -7.28 7.66 4.69
N GLY A 76 -7.15 6.40 5.11
CA GLY A 76 -8.28 5.60 5.60
C GLY A 76 -7.88 4.39 6.43
N LEU A 77 -8.75 4.02 7.37
CA LEU A 77 -8.77 2.81 8.19
C LEU A 77 -10.18 2.20 8.14
#